data_AF-A0A6B2CKP6-F1
#
_entry.id   AF-A0A6B2CKP6-F1
#
_cell.length_a   1.000
_cell.length_b   1.000
_cell.length_c   1.000
_cell.angle_alpha   90.00
_cell.angle_beta   90.00
_cell.angle_gamma   90.00
#
_symmetry.space_group_name_H-M   'P 1'
#
loop_
_entity.id
_entity.type
_entity.pdbx_description
1 polymer ?
#
loop_
_entity_poly.entity_id
_entity_poly.type
_entity_poly.pdbx_seq_one_letter_code
_entity_poly.pdbx_strand_id
1 'polypeptide(L)'
;LQPCPTYNDINTKEWYEKRIRKLEDEKWDPVVKDPKEADEKKFRAMEKANEWGDRIYVGIFYQNEHVPTYEERMLSRISNYLELPPAKQAIEADGYSLTVIDSILEKRRVV
;
A
#
# COMPACT_ATOMS: atom_id res chain seq x y z
N LEU A 1 -0.87 -10.92 -14.36
CA LEU A 1 -1.02 -11.41 -15.76
C LEU A 1 -2.28 -12.26 -15.80
N GLN A 2 -3.29 -11.89 -16.57
CA GLN A 2 -4.56 -12.62 -16.66
C GLN A 2 -5.01 -12.67 -18.12
N PRO A 3 -4.94 -13.82 -18.79
CA PRO A 3 -5.35 -13.93 -20.20
C PRO A 3 -6.87 -13.78 -20.32
N CYS A 4 -7.33 -13.13 -21.40
CA CYS A 4 -8.75 -12.98 -21.73
C CYS A 4 -9.05 -13.70 -23.06
N PRO A 5 -9.59 -14.93 -23.03
CA PRO A 5 -9.68 -15.76 -24.23
C PRO A 5 -10.68 -15.25 -25.28
N THR A 6 -11.65 -14.42 -24.88
CA THR A 6 -12.71 -13.93 -25.80
C THR A 6 -12.24 -12.77 -26.66
N TYR A 7 -11.38 -11.89 -26.12
CA TYR A 7 -11.08 -10.59 -26.76
C TYR A 7 -9.59 -10.28 -26.91
N ASN A 8 -8.69 -11.00 -26.22
CA ASN A 8 -7.25 -10.79 -26.33
C ASN A 8 -6.57 -12.07 -26.82
N ASP A 9 -6.47 -12.17 -28.15
CA ASP A 9 -5.80 -13.22 -28.88
C ASP A 9 -4.27 -13.02 -28.96
N ILE A 10 -3.75 -11.88 -28.50
CA ILE A 10 -2.31 -11.56 -28.48
C ILE A 10 -1.66 -12.11 -27.21
N ASN A 11 -2.19 -11.79 -26.03
CA ASN A 11 -1.62 -12.17 -24.74
C ASN A 11 -2.30 -13.43 -24.17
N THR A 12 -2.18 -14.54 -24.89
CA THR A 12 -2.75 -15.83 -24.50
C THR A 12 -1.98 -16.48 -23.33
N LYS A 13 -2.54 -17.56 -22.79
CA LYS A 13 -1.86 -18.40 -21.78
C LYS A 13 -0.49 -18.87 -22.29
N GLU A 14 -0.45 -19.43 -23.49
CA GLU A 14 0.77 -19.97 -24.11
C GLU A 14 1.79 -18.87 -24.40
N TRP A 15 1.32 -17.66 -24.71
CA TRP A 15 2.19 -16.50 -24.90
C TRP A 15 2.91 -16.14 -23.60
N TYR A 16 2.18 -16.07 -22.48
CA TYR A 16 2.75 -15.77 -21.16
C TYR A 16 3.65 -16.89 -20.62
N GLU A 17 3.24 -18.16 -20.72
CA GLU A 17 4.00 -19.30 -20.18
C GLU A 17 5.44 -19.36 -20.72
N LYS A 18 5.64 -19.00 -21.99
CA LYS A 18 6.97 -18.97 -22.61
C LYS A 18 7.87 -17.83 -22.07
N ARG A 19 7.27 -16.77 -21.55
CA ARG A 19 7.93 -15.48 -21.25
C ARG A 19 8.09 -15.18 -19.77
N ILE A 20 7.23 -15.76 -18.93
CA ILE A 20 7.29 -15.56 -17.48
C ILE A 20 8.63 -16.08 -16.93
N ARG A 21 9.28 -15.27 -16.12
CA ARG A 21 10.48 -15.63 -15.33
C ARG A 21 10.24 -15.19 -13.89
N LYS A 22 10.56 -16.03 -12.90
CA LYS A 22 10.42 -15.65 -11.50
C LYS A 22 11.69 -14.94 -11.03
N LEU A 23 11.53 -13.82 -10.35
CA LEU A 23 12.66 -13.12 -9.71
C LEU A 23 13.29 -13.95 -8.60
N GLU A 24 12.52 -14.82 -7.95
CA GLU A 24 12.98 -15.74 -6.89
C GLU A 24 14.02 -16.76 -7.38
N ASP A 25 13.99 -17.11 -8.67
CA ASP A 25 14.96 -18.02 -9.29
C ASP A 25 16.28 -17.29 -9.66
N GLU A 26 16.30 -15.95 -9.56
CA GLU A 26 17.49 -15.12 -9.72
C GLU A 26 18.13 -14.80 -8.36
N LYS A 27 19.37 -14.30 -8.34
CA LYS A 27 19.98 -13.72 -7.14
C LYS A 27 19.38 -12.34 -6.81
N TRP A 28 18.08 -12.29 -6.59
CA TRP A 28 17.29 -11.08 -6.38
C TRP A 28 17.02 -10.85 -4.88
N ASP A 29 17.38 -9.67 -4.35
CA ASP A 29 17.07 -9.25 -2.97
C ASP A 29 16.18 -7.99 -3.00
N PRO A 30 14.85 -8.14 -2.92
CA PRO A 30 13.92 -7.01 -3.02
C PRO A 30 13.69 -6.28 -1.70
N VAL A 31 14.10 -6.84 -0.56
CA VAL A 31 13.74 -6.36 0.78
C VAL A 31 14.76 -5.34 1.26
N VAL A 32 14.31 -4.10 1.52
CA VAL A 32 15.17 -3.05 2.09
C VAL A 32 15.46 -3.37 3.55
N LYS A 33 16.71 -3.71 3.87
CA LYS A 33 17.15 -4.06 5.24
C LYS A 33 17.67 -2.83 5.99
N ASP A 34 18.36 -1.94 5.28
CA ASP A 34 18.80 -0.63 5.75
C ASP A 34 18.16 0.46 4.87
N PRO A 35 17.58 1.54 5.45
CA PRO A 35 17.01 2.66 4.68
C PRO A 35 17.94 3.25 3.60
N LYS A 36 19.26 3.15 3.76
CA LYS A 36 20.25 3.62 2.77
C LYS A 36 20.22 2.83 1.46
N GLU A 37 19.73 1.58 1.49
CA GLU A 37 19.59 0.72 0.31
C GLU A 37 18.32 1.02 -0.51
N ALA A 38 17.41 1.85 0.02
CA ALA A 38 16.07 2.01 -0.53
C ALA A 38 16.09 2.52 -1.97
N ASP A 39 16.89 3.55 -2.25
CA ASP A 39 16.97 4.13 -3.60
C ASP A 39 17.56 3.14 -4.60
N GLU A 40 18.68 2.49 -4.26
CA GLU A 40 19.32 1.50 -5.13
C GLU A 40 18.37 0.35 -5.48
N LYS A 41 17.73 -0.25 -4.46
CA LYS A 41 16.79 -1.36 -4.65
C LYS A 41 15.56 -0.93 -5.45
N LYS A 42 15.08 0.31 -5.25
CA LYS A 42 13.96 0.87 -6.02
C LYS A 42 14.32 1.08 -7.49
N PHE A 43 15.51 1.61 -7.80
CA PHE A 43 15.96 1.77 -9.18
C PHE A 43 16.12 0.43 -9.89
N ARG A 44 16.77 -0.55 -9.24
CA ARG A 44 16.91 -1.91 -9.80
C ARG A 44 15.55 -2.57 -10.04
N ALA A 45 14.61 -2.41 -9.12
CA ALA A 45 13.24 -2.92 -9.28
C ALA A 45 12.54 -2.28 -10.48
N MET A 46 12.74 -0.99 -10.70
CA MET A 46 12.23 -0.27 -11.87
C MET A 46 12.83 -0.80 -13.17
N GLU A 47 14.13 -1.05 -13.24
CA GLU A 47 14.77 -1.64 -14.42
C GLU A 47 14.15 -2.99 -14.77
N LYS A 48 14.02 -3.90 -13.79
CA LYS A 48 13.39 -5.21 -13.99
C LYS A 48 11.91 -5.11 -14.40
N ALA A 49 11.17 -4.13 -13.86
CA ALA A 49 9.76 -3.94 -14.18
C ALA A 49 9.53 -3.41 -15.60
N ASN A 50 10.52 -2.74 -16.20
CA ASN A 50 10.47 -2.27 -17.58
C ASN A 50 10.85 -3.34 -18.61
N GLU A 51 11.33 -4.52 -18.18
CA GLU A 51 11.55 -5.64 -19.10
C GLU A 51 10.19 -6.24 -19.52
N TRP A 52 9.89 -6.12 -20.82
CA TRP A 52 8.67 -6.65 -21.43
C TRP A 52 8.95 -7.22 -22.82
N GLY A 53 8.11 -8.17 -23.27
CA GLY A 53 8.25 -8.82 -24.57
C GLY A 53 8.82 -10.23 -24.42
N ASP A 54 10.14 -10.40 -24.51
CA ASP A 54 10.76 -11.74 -24.49
C ASP A 54 10.81 -12.35 -23.08
N ARG A 55 10.92 -11.50 -22.06
CA ARG A 55 10.94 -11.88 -20.65
C ARG A 55 9.97 -11.00 -19.89
N ILE A 56 9.20 -11.62 -19.00
CA ILE A 56 8.26 -10.93 -18.13
C ILE A 56 8.54 -11.42 -16.73
N TYR A 57 9.12 -10.56 -15.90
CA TYR A 57 9.41 -10.92 -14.52
C TYR A 57 8.16 -10.91 -13.67
N VAL A 58 8.07 -11.90 -12.79
CA VAL A 58 7.03 -12.01 -11.76
C VAL A 58 7.67 -12.28 -10.41
N GLY A 59 6.97 -11.90 -9.33
CA GLY A 59 7.45 -12.03 -7.95
C GLY A 59 7.52 -10.67 -7.26
N ILE A 60 8.28 -10.60 -6.18
CA ILE A 60 8.47 -9.37 -5.40
C ILE A 60 9.60 -8.55 -6.03
N PHE A 61 9.25 -7.40 -6.62
CA PHE A 61 10.24 -6.48 -7.18
C PHE A 61 10.90 -5.62 -6.10
N TYR A 62 10.13 -5.13 -5.14
CA TYR A 62 10.63 -4.22 -4.10
C TYR A 62 9.73 -4.29 -2.87
N GLN A 63 10.33 -4.28 -1.68
CA GLN A 63 9.62 -4.23 -0.40
C GLN A 63 10.40 -3.35 0.57
N ASN A 64 9.75 -2.34 1.14
CA ASN A 64 10.36 -1.44 2.11
C ASN A 64 9.37 -1.17 3.26
N GLU A 65 9.66 -1.77 4.41
CA GLU A 65 8.86 -1.65 5.64
C GLU A 65 9.37 -0.53 6.57
N HIS A 66 10.40 0.21 6.18
CA HIS A 66 10.92 1.36 6.95
C HIS A 66 10.11 2.64 6.71
N VAL A 67 9.21 2.64 5.73
CA VAL A 67 8.34 3.78 5.43
C VAL A 67 7.07 3.65 6.27
N PRO A 68 6.71 4.65 7.09
CA PRO A 68 5.51 4.57 7.91
C PRO A 68 4.27 4.50 7.02
N THR A 69 3.37 3.60 7.38
CA THR A 69 2.03 3.47 6.82
C THR A 69 1.22 4.75 7.06
N TYR A 70 0.06 4.86 6.39
CA TYR A 70 -0.80 6.02 6.60
C TYR A 70 -1.33 6.04 8.05
N GLU A 71 -1.69 4.89 8.58
CA GLU A 71 -2.23 4.65 9.90
C GLU A 71 -1.22 4.98 11.00
N GLU A 72 0.05 4.61 10.83
CA GLU A 72 1.12 5.02 11.75
C GLU A 72 1.32 6.54 11.75
N ARG A 73 1.24 7.19 10.59
CA ARG A 73 1.27 8.66 10.52
C ARG A 73 0.06 9.30 11.19
N MET A 74 -1.11 8.65 11.16
CA MET A 74 -2.32 9.14 11.83
C MET A 74 -2.15 9.23 13.36
N LEU A 75 -1.34 8.37 13.97
CA LEU A 75 -1.05 8.45 15.41
C LEU A 75 -0.42 9.79 15.84
N SER A 76 0.29 10.48 14.95
CA SER A 76 0.84 11.82 15.23
C SER A 76 -0.23 12.90 15.40
N ARG A 77 -1.45 12.66 14.89
CA ARG A 77 -2.58 13.60 14.94
C ARG A 77 -3.71 13.12 15.85
N ILE A 78 -3.93 11.82 15.90
CA ILE A 78 -4.98 11.14 16.66
C ILE A 78 -4.30 9.98 17.39
N SER A 79 -3.85 10.23 18.61
CA SER A 79 -2.98 9.31 19.37
C SER A 79 -3.60 7.93 19.61
N ASN A 80 -4.93 7.83 19.69
CA ASN A 80 -5.66 6.59 19.92
C ASN A 80 -6.22 5.96 18.62
N TYR A 81 -5.78 6.39 17.43
CA TYR A 81 -6.40 5.98 16.16
C TYR A 81 -6.41 4.47 15.94
N LEU A 82 -5.35 3.75 16.31
CA LEU A 82 -5.27 2.29 16.15
C LEU A 82 -6.09 1.53 17.20
N GLU A 83 -6.21 2.08 18.42
CA GLU A 83 -6.94 1.45 19.52
C GLU A 83 -8.45 1.67 19.39
N LEU A 84 -8.85 2.91 19.06
CA LEU A 84 -10.23 3.36 18.94
C LEU A 84 -10.48 4.04 17.57
N PRO A 85 -10.38 3.29 16.46
CA PRO A 85 -10.65 3.81 15.13
C PRO A 85 -12.12 4.25 15.01
N PRO A 86 -12.46 5.08 14.00
CA PRO A 86 -13.80 5.64 13.84
C PRO A 86 -14.93 4.60 13.89
N ALA A 87 -14.72 3.42 13.29
CA ALA A 87 -15.71 2.34 13.26
C ALA A 87 -16.02 1.73 14.64
N LYS A 88 -15.17 1.94 15.64
CA LYS A 88 -15.34 1.42 17.02
C LYS A 88 -15.79 2.49 18.01
N GLN A 89 -15.91 3.74 17.59
CA GLN A 89 -16.30 4.83 18.49
C GLN A 89 -17.80 4.75 18.78
N ALA A 90 -18.16 4.78 20.07
CA ALA A 90 -19.54 5.02 20.47
C ALA A 90 -19.87 6.49 20.21
N ILE A 91 -20.78 6.75 19.27
CA ILE A 91 -21.18 8.11 18.88
C ILE A 91 -22.52 8.53 19.49
N GLU A 92 -23.30 7.57 20.00
CA GLU A 92 -24.61 7.80 20.60
C GLU A 92 -24.87 6.86 21.78
N ALA A 93 -25.74 7.31 22.68
CA ALA A 93 -26.42 6.47 23.66
C ALA A 93 -27.85 6.98 23.84
N ASP A 94 -28.81 6.05 23.83
CA ASP A 94 -30.26 6.34 23.97
C ASP A 94 -30.78 7.39 22.98
N GLY A 95 -30.20 7.44 21.78
CA GLY A 95 -30.58 8.41 20.74
C GLY A 95 -29.98 9.81 20.91
N TYR A 96 -29.12 10.00 21.91
CA TYR A 96 -28.38 11.25 22.14
C TYR A 96 -26.92 11.12 21.74
N SER A 97 -26.36 12.17 21.14
CA SER A 97 -24.93 12.23 20.77
C SER A 97 -24.04 12.19 22.01
N LEU A 98 -23.01 11.32 21.99
CA LEU A 98 -21.96 11.28 23.01
C LEU A 98 -20.82 12.29 22.75
N THR A 99 -20.82 12.94 21.59
CA THR A 99 -19.77 13.89 21.21
C THR A 99 -19.93 15.22 21.96
N VAL A 100 -18.96 15.58 22.80
CA VAL A 100 -18.92 16.84 23.56
C VAL A 100 -18.32 17.96 22.71
N ILE A 101 -19.10 19.01 22.40
CA ILE A 101 -18.70 20.13 21.53
C ILE A 101 -18.62 21.49 22.25
N ASP A 102 -18.84 21.53 23.57
CA ASP A 102 -18.90 22.77 24.37
C ASP A 102 -17.68 23.68 24.16
N SER A 103 -16.48 23.10 24.18
CA SER A 103 -15.22 23.84 23.96
C SER A 103 -15.10 24.49 22.58
N ILE A 104 -15.83 23.99 21.58
CA ILE A 104 -15.88 24.57 20.23
C ILE A 104 -16.86 25.75 20.23
N LEU A 105 -18.00 25.62 20.91
CA LEU A 105 -19.04 26.64 20.99
C LEU A 105 -18.59 27.85 21.82
N GLU A 106 -17.92 27.62 22.95
CA GLU A 106 -17.40 28.69 23.82
C GLU A 106 -16.45 29.64 23.06
N LYS A 107 -15.61 29.09 22.18
CA LYS A 107 -14.69 29.88 21.32
C LYS A 107 -15.41 30.80 20.33
N ARG A 108 -16.72 30.65 20.16
CA ARG A 108 -17.55 31.43 19.22
C ARG A 108 -18.56 32.34 19.92
N ARG A 109 -18.54 32.42 21.26
CA ARG A 109 -19.46 33.26 22.02
C ARG A 109 -19.11 34.74 21.79
N VAL A 110 -20.07 35.51 21.28
CA VAL A 110 -20.00 36.98 21.25
C VAL A 110 -20.41 37.47 22.63
N VAL A 111 -19.54 38.23 23.28
CA VAL A 111 -19.81 38.93 24.55
C VAL A 111 -20.37 40.31 24.25
#